data_AF-E4YT74-F1
#
_entry.id   AF-E4YT74-F1
#
_cell.length_a   1.000
_cell.length_b   1.000
_cell.length_c   1.000
_cell.angle_alpha   90.00
_cell.angle_beta   90.00
_cell.angle_gamma   90.00
#
_symmetry.space_group_name_H-M   'P 1'
#
loop_
_entity.id
_entity.type
_entity.pdbx_description
1 polymer ?
#
loop_
_entity_poly.entity_id
_entity_poly.type
_entity_poly.pdbx_seq_one_letter_code
_entity_poly.pdbx_strand_id
1 'polypeptide(L)'
;MLQQDPVYIKRFIVKSTDEFLNLHHKQEGNEKANPKSLRGMAAVVSEAVSIDTRICEEFANSTRREHSPADVRESCCDSFSIRLDDYPNVSGTFSRIRKTVNNRPIWKNRAFGLWANPEGNWMIGSLRSIGKKRGFLVAKNSTNCPNKLETIFDAKTQKIVKIHTSCDCCEILTIKGASHVQNSKYGIYVLSKLSKNQGEYRQIWPETEHGNVIYKEDGRYYISDRPRSTVGHLGIFSDRTRGCPSEAKGWKSWIGFDKVITDSEFKISCFSGDSKCIHAHDFCKSRENQKLCKNSIFQCQ
;
A
#
# COMPACT_ATOMS: atom_id res chain seq x y z
N MET A 1 -26.24 8.38 -24.52
CA MET A 1 -26.67 8.76 -23.16
C MET A 1 -27.58 7.66 -22.65
N LEU A 2 -27.07 6.77 -21.80
CA LEU A 2 -27.87 5.77 -21.11
C LEU A 2 -27.80 6.10 -19.61
N GLN A 3 -28.94 6.49 -19.08
CA GLN A 3 -29.17 6.78 -17.67
C GLN A 3 -29.31 5.42 -16.96
N GLN A 4 -28.42 5.09 -16.04
CA GLN A 4 -28.52 3.87 -15.24
C GLN A 4 -29.29 4.18 -13.94
N ASP A 5 -30.41 3.45 -13.75
CA ASP A 5 -31.34 3.59 -12.63
C ASP A 5 -30.81 2.99 -11.30
N PRO A 6 -31.04 3.65 -10.14
CA PRO A 6 -30.56 3.22 -8.83
C PRO A 6 -31.50 2.23 -8.11
N VAL A 7 -32.10 1.28 -8.84
CA VAL A 7 -33.11 0.37 -8.28
C VAL A 7 -32.50 -0.89 -7.62
N TYR A 8 -31.25 -1.23 -7.96
CA TYR A 8 -30.61 -2.45 -7.43
C TYR A 8 -30.07 -2.32 -5.99
N ILE A 9 -29.75 -1.11 -5.52
CA ILE A 9 -29.20 -0.87 -4.17
C ILE A 9 -30.27 -1.05 -3.08
N LYS A 10 -31.52 -0.68 -3.35
CA LYS A 10 -32.62 -0.84 -2.37
C LYS A 10 -32.98 -2.30 -2.09
N ARG A 11 -32.77 -3.23 -3.01
CA ARG A 11 -33.14 -4.64 -2.82
C ARG A 11 -32.15 -5.44 -1.98
N PHE A 12 -30.86 -5.08 -1.98
CA PHE A 12 -29.84 -5.82 -1.22
C PHE A 12 -29.78 -5.42 0.26
N ILE A 13 -30.02 -4.13 0.58
CA ILE A 13 -30.03 -3.65 1.96
C ILE A 13 -31.16 -4.33 2.75
N VAL A 14 -32.36 -4.43 2.15
CA VAL A 14 -33.53 -5.10 2.76
C VAL A 14 -33.25 -6.56 3.10
N LYS A 15 -32.55 -7.28 2.21
CA LYS A 15 -32.25 -8.71 2.38
C LYS A 15 -31.33 -9.00 3.59
N SER A 16 -30.33 -8.14 3.85
CA SER A 16 -29.41 -8.35 4.99
C SER A 16 -30.05 -8.01 6.33
N THR A 17 -30.95 -7.01 6.37
CA THR A 17 -31.76 -6.70 7.55
C THR A 17 -32.76 -7.82 7.85
N ASP A 18 -33.37 -8.43 6.84
CA ASP A 18 -34.30 -9.54 7.02
C ASP A 18 -33.59 -10.81 7.54
N GLU A 19 -32.36 -11.09 7.10
CA GLU A 19 -31.56 -12.20 7.63
C GLU A 19 -31.10 -11.95 9.08
N PHE A 20 -30.73 -10.71 9.41
CA PHE A 20 -30.34 -10.33 10.77
C PHE A 20 -31.53 -10.34 11.75
N LEU A 21 -32.71 -9.89 11.31
CA LEU A 21 -33.95 -9.95 12.09
C LEU A 21 -34.44 -11.41 12.26
N ASN A 22 -34.29 -12.26 11.25
CA ASN A 22 -34.65 -13.68 11.34
C ASN A 22 -33.71 -14.50 12.27
N LEU A 23 -32.45 -14.09 12.41
CA LEU A 23 -31.51 -14.68 13.38
C LEU A 23 -31.90 -14.35 14.83
N HIS A 24 -32.37 -13.14 15.10
CA HIS A 24 -32.85 -12.75 16.43
C HIS A 24 -34.21 -13.37 16.79
N HIS A 25 -35.11 -13.54 15.81
CA HIS A 25 -36.42 -14.15 16.07
C HIS A 25 -36.35 -15.64 16.45
N LYS A 26 -35.27 -16.35 16.09
CA LYS A 26 -35.07 -17.75 16.47
C LYS A 26 -34.50 -17.96 17.87
N GLN A 27 -34.03 -16.92 18.55
CA GLN A 27 -33.46 -17.02 19.90
C GLN A 27 -34.38 -16.53 21.03
N GLU A 28 -35.46 -15.81 20.73
CA GLU A 28 -36.39 -15.31 21.75
C GLU A 28 -37.74 -16.02 21.65
N GLY A 29 -37.83 -17.17 22.32
CA GLY A 29 -39.11 -17.72 22.74
C GLY A 29 -39.67 -16.84 23.86
N ASN A 30 -40.79 -16.16 23.57
CA ASN A 30 -41.67 -15.48 24.53
C ASN A 30 -41.04 -14.39 25.42
N GLU A 31 -40.75 -13.22 24.85
CA GLU A 31 -40.92 -11.96 25.59
C GLU A 31 -41.22 -10.81 24.60
N LYS A 32 -42.20 -9.96 24.93
CA LYS A 32 -42.64 -8.86 24.06
C LYS A 32 -41.52 -7.84 23.91
N ALA A 33 -40.90 -7.78 22.73
CA ALA A 33 -39.83 -6.84 22.42
C ALA A 33 -40.26 -5.37 22.64
N ASN A 34 -39.46 -4.63 23.40
CA ASN A 34 -39.68 -3.22 23.74
C ASN A 34 -39.33 -2.32 22.53
N PRO A 35 -40.27 -1.51 21.99
CA PRO A 35 -40.06 -0.71 20.78
C PRO A 35 -38.96 0.36 20.89
N LYS A 36 -38.44 0.64 22.11
CA LYS A 36 -37.29 1.52 22.30
C LYS A 36 -35.95 0.90 21.86
N SER A 37 -35.79 -0.43 21.89
CA SER A 37 -34.51 -1.07 21.50
C SER A 37 -34.28 -1.06 19.99
N LEU A 38 -35.35 -1.18 19.19
CA LEU A 38 -35.30 -1.17 17.72
C LEU A 38 -34.88 0.19 17.14
N ARG A 39 -35.24 1.32 17.78
CA ARG A 39 -34.79 2.65 17.37
C ARG A 39 -33.29 2.88 17.62
N GLY A 40 -32.74 2.26 18.67
CA GLY A 40 -31.31 2.34 18.97
C GLY A 40 -30.45 1.63 17.92
N MET A 41 -30.89 0.45 17.44
CA MET A 41 -30.15 -0.30 16.42
C MET A 41 -30.14 0.39 15.05
N ALA A 42 -31.25 1.02 14.64
CA ALA A 42 -31.31 1.77 13.37
C ALA A 42 -30.36 2.99 13.36
N ALA A 43 -30.17 3.65 14.50
CA ALA A 43 -29.23 4.77 14.62
C ALA A 43 -27.77 4.30 14.47
N VAL A 44 -27.41 3.20 15.12
CA VAL A 44 -26.04 2.62 15.04
C VAL A 44 -25.71 2.16 13.62
N VAL A 45 -26.67 1.56 12.91
CA VAL A 45 -26.49 1.16 11.50
C VAL A 45 -26.35 2.38 10.59
N SER A 46 -27.14 3.43 10.80
CA SER A 46 -27.05 4.67 10.00
C SER A 46 -25.72 5.40 10.20
N GLU A 47 -25.15 5.35 11.40
CA GLU A 47 -23.87 5.99 11.73
C GLU A 47 -22.68 5.22 11.14
N ALA A 48 -22.74 3.88 11.16
CA ALA A 48 -21.74 3.03 10.51
C ALA A 48 -21.71 3.22 8.97
N VAL A 49 -22.88 3.37 8.34
CA VAL A 49 -22.99 3.62 6.88
C VAL A 49 -22.47 5.01 6.49
N SER A 50 -22.57 6.00 7.39
CA SER A 50 -22.05 7.36 7.17
C SER A 50 -20.52 7.46 7.20
N ILE A 51 -19.84 6.55 7.88
CA ILE A 51 -18.38 6.56 8.02
C ILE A 51 -17.73 5.97 6.75
N ASP A 52 -18.34 4.95 6.17
CA ASP A 52 -17.82 4.21 5.00
C ASP A 52 -17.78 5.09 3.73
N THR A 53 -18.76 5.99 3.54
CA THR A 53 -18.80 6.92 2.40
C THR A 53 -17.75 8.03 2.48
N ARG A 54 -17.45 8.52 3.68
CA ARG A 54 -16.54 9.65 3.88
C ARG A 54 -15.07 9.27 3.61
N ILE A 55 -14.67 8.05 3.99
CA ILE A 55 -13.34 7.50 3.68
C ILE A 55 -13.16 7.37 2.16
N CYS A 56 -14.20 6.91 1.45
CA CYS A 56 -14.16 6.79 -0.01
C CYS A 56 -14.07 8.16 -0.73
N GLU A 57 -14.76 9.20 -0.23
CA GLU A 57 -14.76 10.54 -0.82
C GLU A 57 -13.46 11.32 -0.59
N GLU A 58 -12.90 11.29 0.62
CA GLU A 58 -11.58 11.89 0.88
C GLU A 58 -10.50 11.24 0.02
N PHE A 59 -10.62 9.92 -0.21
CA PHE A 59 -9.72 9.16 -1.08
C PHE A 59 -9.85 9.56 -2.56
N ALA A 60 -11.07 9.69 -3.09
CA ALA A 60 -11.32 10.12 -4.48
C ALA A 60 -10.87 11.57 -4.75
N ASN A 61 -10.89 12.43 -3.74
CA ASN A 61 -10.45 13.82 -3.86
C ASN A 61 -8.92 13.97 -3.83
N SER A 62 -8.21 13.09 -3.12
CA SER A 62 -6.74 13.07 -3.11
C SER A 62 -6.13 12.72 -4.48
N THR A 63 -6.78 11.82 -5.24
CA THR A 63 -6.31 11.35 -6.55
C THR A 63 -6.48 12.40 -7.67
N ARG A 64 -7.35 13.39 -7.49
CA ARG A 64 -7.61 14.44 -8.52
C ARG A 64 -6.64 15.61 -8.49
N ARG A 65 -5.79 15.75 -7.45
CA ARG A 65 -5.09 17.02 -7.17
C ARG A 65 -3.68 17.20 -7.72
N GLU A 66 -3.04 16.21 -8.33
CA GLU A 66 -1.63 16.36 -8.71
C GLU A 66 -1.28 15.76 -10.07
N HIS A 67 -1.61 16.42 -11.17
CA HIS A 67 -0.84 16.27 -12.42
C HIS A 67 -0.82 17.60 -13.18
N SER A 68 0.18 18.44 -12.87
CA SER A 68 0.55 19.58 -13.73
C SER A 68 1.75 19.17 -14.59
N PRO A 69 1.75 19.42 -15.91
CA PRO A 69 2.79 18.95 -16.81
C PRO A 69 3.99 19.90 -16.78
N ALA A 70 5.04 19.55 -16.03
CA ALA A 70 6.32 20.25 -16.06
C ALA A 70 7.31 19.55 -17.00
N ASP A 71 7.92 20.36 -17.85
CA ASP A 71 8.95 20.10 -18.87
C ASP A 71 9.91 18.93 -18.58
N VAL A 72 9.87 17.92 -19.46
CA VAL A 72 10.40 16.58 -19.20
C VAL A 72 11.76 16.39 -19.88
N ARG A 73 12.85 16.82 -19.24
CA ARG A 73 14.09 16.02 -19.33
C ARG A 73 13.80 14.74 -18.55
N GLU A 74 13.47 13.64 -19.23
CA GLU A 74 13.06 12.36 -18.60
C GLU A 74 14.11 11.85 -17.62
N SER A 75 14.06 12.32 -16.36
CA SER A 75 14.89 11.80 -15.29
C SER A 75 14.30 10.46 -14.88
N CYS A 76 14.86 9.37 -15.43
CA CYS A 76 14.52 8.04 -14.97
C CYS A 76 14.69 7.93 -13.45
N CYS A 77 13.86 7.12 -12.81
CA CYS A 77 13.84 6.99 -11.36
C CYS A 77 15.13 6.33 -10.87
N ASP A 78 15.69 6.87 -9.78
CA ASP A 78 16.90 6.30 -9.17
C ASP A 78 16.62 4.96 -8.48
N SER A 79 15.35 4.68 -8.14
CA SER A 79 14.87 3.39 -7.68
C SER A 79 13.43 3.23 -8.13
N PHE A 80 13.03 2.02 -8.48
CA PHE A 80 11.63 1.71 -8.78
C PHE A 80 11.35 0.22 -8.55
N SER A 81 10.10 -0.11 -8.25
CA SER A 81 9.67 -1.49 -8.03
C SER A 81 9.18 -2.11 -9.33
N ILE A 82 9.58 -3.36 -9.57
CA ILE A 82 9.07 -4.21 -10.64
C ILE A 82 8.33 -5.38 -10.01
N ARG A 83 7.06 -5.58 -10.39
CA ARG A 83 6.29 -6.79 -10.06
C ARG A 83 5.99 -7.58 -11.34
N LEU A 84 6.37 -8.85 -11.34
CA LEU A 84 6.20 -9.83 -12.42
C LEU A 84 5.56 -11.07 -11.80
N ASP A 85 4.29 -11.31 -12.10
CA ASP A 85 3.50 -12.37 -11.45
C ASP A 85 4.12 -13.76 -11.67
N ASP A 86 4.60 -14.04 -12.88
CA ASP A 86 5.22 -15.32 -13.24
C ASP A 86 6.71 -15.43 -12.82
N TYR A 87 7.31 -14.34 -12.32
CA TYR A 87 8.73 -14.26 -11.98
C TYR A 87 8.95 -13.62 -10.59
N PRO A 88 8.45 -14.23 -9.51
CA PRO A 88 8.53 -13.67 -8.16
C PRO A 88 9.98 -13.48 -7.68
N ASN A 89 10.91 -14.32 -8.15
CA ASN A 89 12.32 -14.24 -7.79
C ASN A 89 13.05 -13.04 -8.45
N VAL A 90 12.53 -12.54 -9.57
CA VAL A 90 13.07 -11.39 -10.30
C VAL A 90 12.42 -10.07 -9.83
N SER A 91 11.18 -10.16 -9.36
CA SER A 91 10.42 -9.05 -8.81
C SER A 91 11.13 -8.38 -7.62
N GLY A 92 10.83 -7.11 -7.41
CA GLY A 92 11.33 -6.29 -6.30
C GLY A 92 11.84 -4.93 -6.74
N THR A 93 12.51 -4.24 -5.82
CA THR A 93 13.06 -2.91 -6.06
C THR A 93 14.37 -2.98 -6.83
N PHE A 94 14.41 -2.30 -7.97
CA PHE A 94 15.59 -2.07 -8.77
C PHE A 94 16.16 -0.69 -8.46
N SER A 95 17.39 -0.63 -7.96
CA SER A 95 18.07 0.63 -7.66
C SER A 95 19.17 0.92 -8.68
N ARG A 96 19.23 2.17 -9.13
CA ARG A 96 20.18 2.66 -10.13
C ARG A 96 21.60 2.55 -9.60
N ILE A 97 22.50 2.04 -10.45
CA ILE A 97 23.94 2.05 -10.17
C ILE A 97 24.61 3.18 -10.94
N ARG A 98 25.72 3.70 -10.41
CA ARG A 98 26.56 4.72 -11.07
C ARG A 98 27.40 4.12 -12.19
N LYS A 99 26.76 3.40 -13.11
CA LYS A 99 27.34 2.80 -14.30
C LYS A 99 26.33 2.85 -15.43
N THR A 100 26.84 3.00 -16.63
CA THR A 100 26.06 2.91 -17.86
C THR A 100 26.52 1.72 -18.70
N VAL A 101 25.59 1.21 -19.51
CA VAL A 101 25.82 0.19 -20.53
C VAL A 101 25.03 0.64 -21.75
N ASN A 102 25.67 0.64 -22.91
CA ASN A 102 25.06 1.12 -24.17
C ASN A 102 24.42 2.52 -24.01
N ASN A 103 25.16 3.44 -23.37
CA ASN A 103 24.75 4.82 -23.08
C ASN A 103 23.49 5.00 -22.23
N ARG A 104 23.03 3.93 -21.56
CA ARG A 104 21.86 3.97 -20.68
C ARG A 104 22.22 3.56 -19.26
N PRO A 105 21.55 4.12 -18.24
CA PRO A 105 21.75 3.71 -16.86
C PRO A 105 21.34 2.25 -16.63
N ILE A 106 21.85 1.70 -15.54
CA ILE A 106 21.62 0.31 -15.14
C ILE A 106 20.96 0.33 -13.77
N TRP A 107 20.07 -0.63 -13.51
CA TRP A 107 19.52 -0.88 -12.19
C TRP A 107 19.81 -2.30 -11.74
N LYS A 108 19.90 -2.50 -10.42
CA LYS A 108 20.14 -3.81 -9.81
C LYS A 108 19.09 -4.14 -8.76
N ASN A 109 18.75 -5.43 -8.67
CA ASN A 109 17.97 -6.02 -7.60
C ASN A 109 18.62 -7.37 -7.23
N ARG A 110 19.30 -7.45 -6.08
CA ARG A 110 20.02 -8.65 -5.62
C ARG A 110 20.94 -9.24 -6.72
N ALA A 111 20.66 -10.45 -7.19
CA ALA A 111 21.41 -11.17 -8.23
C ALA A 111 20.97 -10.83 -9.67
N PHE A 112 20.00 -9.92 -9.83
CA PHE A 112 19.44 -9.51 -11.10
C PHE A 112 19.84 -8.07 -11.46
N GLY A 113 19.96 -7.83 -12.76
CA GLY A 113 20.22 -6.53 -13.34
C GLY A 113 19.19 -6.20 -14.41
N LEU A 114 19.02 -4.90 -14.63
CA LEU A 114 18.21 -4.31 -15.68
C LEU A 114 19.09 -3.36 -16.49
N TRP A 115 19.27 -3.65 -17.78
CA TRP A 115 20.17 -2.90 -18.66
C TRP A 115 19.59 -2.82 -20.07
N ALA A 116 20.05 -1.85 -20.87
CA ALA A 116 19.72 -1.81 -22.28
C ALA A 116 20.72 -2.64 -23.10
N ASN A 117 20.24 -3.47 -24.02
CA ASN A 117 21.10 -4.17 -24.96
C ASN A 117 21.59 -3.23 -26.09
N PRO A 118 22.52 -3.66 -26.97
CA PRO A 118 23.02 -2.83 -28.06
C PRO A 118 21.94 -2.35 -29.03
N GLU A 119 20.85 -3.11 -29.15
CA GLU A 119 19.69 -2.78 -29.97
C GLU A 119 18.71 -1.79 -29.27
N GLY A 120 19.02 -1.33 -28.06
CA GLY A 120 18.23 -0.35 -27.31
C GLY A 120 17.06 -0.92 -26.51
N ASN A 121 16.88 -2.24 -26.48
CA ASN A 121 15.82 -2.92 -25.73
C ASN A 121 16.21 -3.08 -24.25
N TRP A 122 15.26 -2.89 -23.33
CA TRP A 122 15.50 -3.20 -21.92
C TRP A 122 15.51 -4.71 -21.68
N MET A 123 16.50 -5.16 -20.91
CA MET A 123 16.75 -6.55 -20.56
C MET A 123 16.72 -6.71 -19.05
N ILE A 124 16.01 -7.71 -18.54
CA ILE A 124 16.16 -8.19 -17.16
C ILE A 124 16.85 -9.54 -17.18
N GLY A 125 17.90 -9.70 -16.39
CA GLY A 125 18.64 -10.95 -16.32
C GLY A 125 19.59 -11.03 -15.13
N SER A 126 20.45 -12.04 -15.09
CA SER A 126 21.50 -12.12 -14.07
C SER A 126 22.40 -10.89 -14.12
N LEU A 127 22.82 -10.39 -12.96
CA LEU A 127 23.78 -9.30 -12.84
C LEU A 127 25.09 -9.59 -13.60
N ARG A 128 25.49 -10.87 -13.70
CA ARG A 128 26.67 -11.34 -14.47
C ARG A 128 26.50 -11.23 -16.00
N SER A 129 25.29 -10.95 -16.47
CA SER A 129 24.95 -10.83 -17.88
C SER A 129 24.71 -9.38 -18.32
N ILE A 130 24.89 -8.40 -17.44
CA ILE A 130 24.78 -6.97 -17.78
C ILE A 130 25.66 -6.65 -19.01
N GLY A 131 25.07 -5.98 -19.99
CA GLY A 131 25.72 -5.61 -21.25
C GLY A 131 25.66 -6.66 -22.36
N LYS A 132 25.25 -7.89 -22.05
CA LYS A 132 25.03 -8.93 -23.07
C LYS A 132 23.74 -8.65 -23.86
N LYS A 133 23.66 -9.24 -25.05
CA LYS A 133 22.49 -9.17 -25.94
C LYS A 133 21.26 -9.92 -25.42
N ARG A 134 21.44 -10.83 -24.45
CA ARG A 134 20.38 -11.74 -23.95
C ARG A 134 20.19 -11.59 -22.44
N GLY A 135 18.93 -11.65 -22.02
CA GLY A 135 18.45 -11.67 -20.64
C GLY A 135 17.36 -12.73 -20.49
N PHE A 136 16.75 -12.83 -19.32
CA PHE A 136 15.57 -13.68 -19.09
C PHE A 136 14.31 -13.03 -19.67
N LEU A 137 14.21 -11.71 -19.52
CA LEU A 137 13.07 -10.92 -19.98
C LEU A 137 13.55 -9.76 -20.86
N VAL A 138 12.75 -9.38 -21.85
CA VAL A 138 13.06 -8.35 -22.85
C VAL A 138 11.87 -7.44 -23.08
N ALA A 139 12.05 -6.13 -23.05
CA ALA A 139 11.05 -5.17 -23.51
C ALA A 139 11.56 -4.52 -24.80
N LYS A 140 10.83 -4.74 -25.91
CA LYS A 140 11.20 -4.26 -27.24
C LYS A 140 10.76 -2.81 -27.46
N ASN A 141 11.53 -2.03 -28.22
CA ASN A 141 11.20 -0.65 -28.61
C ASN A 141 10.87 0.26 -27.41
N SER A 142 11.59 0.06 -26.32
CA SER A 142 11.22 0.63 -25.04
C SER A 142 11.66 2.08 -24.87
N THR A 143 10.90 2.81 -24.06
CA THR A 143 11.16 4.18 -23.60
C THR A 143 12.56 4.36 -23.01
N ASN A 144 12.99 5.62 -22.84
CA ASN A 144 14.31 5.91 -22.27
C ASN A 144 14.49 5.46 -20.83
N CYS A 145 13.39 5.23 -20.12
CA CYS A 145 13.39 4.89 -18.72
C CYS A 145 12.58 3.62 -18.47
N PRO A 146 13.15 2.62 -17.80
CA PRO A 146 12.51 1.33 -17.66
C PRO A 146 11.31 1.31 -16.71
N ASN A 147 11.06 2.39 -15.98
CA ASN A 147 9.85 2.53 -15.19
C ASN A 147 8.60 2.90 -16.00
N LYS A 148 8.74 3.07 -17.32
CA LYS A 148 7.64 3.24 -18.27
C LYS A 148 7.47 1.99 -19.14
N LEU A 149 7.86 0.83 -18.63
CA LEU A 149 7.72 -0.44 -19.35
C LEU A 149 6.30 -0.96 -19.15
N GLU A 150 5.55 -1.06 -20.25
CA GLU A 150 4.17 -1.58 -20.23
C GLU A 150 4.11 -3.08 -20.56
N THR A 151 5.06 -3.55 -21.40
CA THR A 151 5.09 -4.93 -21.87
C THR A 151 6.50 -5.49 -21.83
N ILE A 152 6.66 -6.69 -21.27
CA ILE A 152 7.92 -7.43 -21.29
C ILE A 152 7.66 -8.86 -21.79
N PHE A 153 8.63 -9.45 -22.46
CA PHE A 153 8.56 -10.78 -23.06
C PHE A 153 9.55 -11.70 -22.36
N ASP A 154 9.15 -12.95 -22.11
CA ASP A 154 10.09 -14.02 -21.81
C ASP A 154 10.99 -14.26 -23.03
N ALA A 155 12.31 -14.13 -22.85
CA ALA A 155 13.26 -14.24 -23.93
C ALA A 155 13.27 -15.64 -24.59
N LYS A 156 12.98 -16.69 -23.81
CA LYS A 156 12.96 -18.08 -24.27
C LYS A 156 11.64 -18.43 -24.92
N THR A 157 10.52 -18.12 -24.27
CA THR A 157 9.18 -18.56 -24.73
C THR A 157 8.47 -17.52 -25.61
N GLN A 158 8.97 -16.29 -25.66
CA GLN A 158 8.33 -15.13 -26.31
C GLN A 158 6.91 -14.81 -25.78
N LYS A 159 6.50 -15.41 -24.65
CA LYS A 159 5.23 -15.09 -24.00
C LYS A 159 5.30 -13.68 -23.40
N ILE A 160 4.18 -12.96 -23.50
CA ILE A 160 3.99 -11.69 -22.81
C ILE A 160 3.93 -11.97 -21.30
N VAL A 161 4.73 -11.24 -20.54
CA VAL A 161 4.73 -11.24 -19.09
C VAL A 161 4.17 -9.88 -18.65
N LYS A 162 3.16 -9.89 -17.79
CA LYS A 162 2.63 -8.66 -17.21
C LYS A 162 3.67 -8.06 -16.27
N ILE A 163 3.97 -6.78 -16.48
CA ILE A 163 4.91 -6.03 -15.67
C ILE A 163 4.19 -4.84 -15.04
N HIS A 164 4.39 -4.64 -13.75
CA HIS A 164 3.98 -3.43 -13.06
C HIS A 164 5.24 -2.71 -12.59
N THR A 165 5.44 -1.49 -13.09
CA THR A 165 6.55 -0.63 -12.69
C THR A 165 6.02 0.58 -11.94
N SER A 166 6.54 0.84 -10.74
CA SER A 166 6.24 2.06 -9.98
C SER A 166 7.52 2.74 -9.56
N CYS A 167 7.68 4.00 -9.99
CA CYS A 167 8.68 4.92 -9.44
C CYS A 167 8.26 5.50 -8.11
N ASP A 168 6.96 5.53 -7.89
CA ASP A 168 6.38 6.24 -6.79
C ASP A 168 6.27 5.29 -5.61
N CYS A 169 6.33 5.89 -4.42
CA CYS A 169 6.01 5.16 -3.23
C CYS A 169 4.58 4.65 -3.33
N CYS A 170 4.36 3.46 -2.78
CA CYS A 170 3.08 2.75 -2.88
C CYS A 170 1.94 3.65 -2.41
N GLU A 171 0.78 3.58 -3.05
CA GLU A 171 -0.38 4.38 -2.60
C GLU A 171 -0.84 3.93 -1.21
N ILE A 172 -0.74 2.64 -0.91
CA ILE A 172 -1.18 2.05 0.35
C ILE A 172 -0.05 1.22 0.96
N LEU A 173 0.15 1.40 2.27
CA LEU A 173 1.04 0.59 3.10
C LEU A 173 0.25 -0.10 4.20
N THR A 174 0.58 -1.35 4.49
CA THR A 174 0.15 -2.05 5.71
C THR A 174 1.31 -2.27 6.63
N ILE A 175 1.14 -1.96 7.91
CA ILE A 175 2.20 -2.02 8.93
C ILE A 175 1.77 -2.94 10.06
N LYS A 176 2.46 -4.07 10.21
CA LYS A 176 2.18 -5.07 11.26
C LYS A 176 3.40 -5.26 12.16
N GLY A 177 3.16 -5.71 13.38
CA GLY A 177 4.17 -6.11 14.36
C GLY A 177 3.48 -6.80 15.54
N ALA A 178 4.26 -7.21 16.53
CA ALA A 178 3.78 -7.89 17.75
C ALA A 178 3.95 -7.04 19.03
N SER A 179 4.68 -5.93 18.95
CA SER A 179 4.92 -5.07 20.11
C SER A 179 3.66 -4.31 20.53
N HIS A 180 3.00 -4.78 21.58
CA HIS A 180 1.77 -4.19 22.13
C HIS A 180 1.84 -2.67 22.40
N VAL A 181 3.01 -2.15 22.83
CA VAL A 181 3.22 -0.72 23.10
C VAL A 181 3.08 0.14 21.84
N GLN A 182 3.21 -0.46 20.65
CA GLN A 182 3.22 0.22 19.36
C GLN A 182 1.99 -0.13 18.51
N ASN A 183 1.02 -0.87 19.08
CA ASN A 183 -0.16 -1.32 18.35
C ASN A 183 -0.94 -0.18 17.70
N SER A 184 -0.97 1.01 18.32
CA SER A 184 -1.64 2.18 17.72
C SER A 184 -0.99 2.65 16.41
N LYS A 185 0.31 2.36 16.21
CA LYS A 185 1.08 2.70 15.00
C LYS A 185 0.95 1.62 13.92
N TYR A 186 0.43 0.43 14.25
CA TYR A 186 0.16 -0.62 13.28
C TYR A 186 -1.17 -0.37 12.60
N GLY A 187 -1.25 -0.68 11.31
CA GLY A 187 -2.46 -0.42 10.55
C GLY A 187 -2.26 -0.16 9.06
N ILE A 188 -3.21 0.56 8.47
CA ILE A 188 -3.26 0.88 7.05
C ILE A 188 -2.97 2.37 6.88
N TYR A 189 -2.07 2.67 5.95
CA TYR A 189 -1.56 4.00 5.67
C TYR A 189 -1.73 4.32 4.20
N VAL A 190 -2.22 5.53 3.89
CA VAL A 190 -2.41 6.03 2.52
C VAL A 190 -1.42 7.14 2.23
N LEU A 191 -0.84 7.13 1.04
CA LEU A 191 0.05 8.17 0.54
C LEU A 191 -0.71 9.50 0.51
N SER A 192 -0.24 10.45 1.31
CA SER A 192 -0.88 11.77 1.43
C SER A 192 -0.12 12.84 0.66
N LYS A 193 1.19 12.67 0.49
CA LYS A 193 2.07 13.59 -0.24
C LYS A 193 3.28 12.85 -0.76
N LEU A 194 3.73 13.17 -1.97
CA LEU A 194 4.92 12.60 -2.58
C LEU A 194 5.90 13.72 -2.96
N SER A 195 7.14 13.65 -2.48
CA SER A 195 8.19 14.60 -2.89
C SER A 195 9.52 13.91 -3.13
N LYS A 196 10.07 13.99 -4.36
CA LYS A 196 11.39 13.43 -4.71
C LYS A 196 11.59 11.97 -4.20
N ASN A 197 10.61 11.09 -4.40
CA ASN A 197 10.58 9.70 -3.91
C ASN A 197 10.51 9.55 -2.37
N GLN A 198 9.99 10.56 -1.68
CA GLN A 198 9.68 10.53 -0.26
C GLN A 198 8.17 10.65 -0.11
N GLY A 199 7.52 9.52 0.12
CA GLY A 199 6.09 9.49 0.46
C GLY A 199 5.89 9.83 1.93
N GLU A 200 5.02 10.80 2.21
CA GLU A 200 4.39 11.00 3.51
C GLU A 200 3.04 10.29 3.52
N TYR A 201 2.78 9.49 4.54
CA TYR A 201 1.56 8.68 4.63
C TYR A 201 0.74 9.03 5.86
N ARG A 202 -0.58 8.95 5.75
CA ARG A 202 -1.51 9.10 6.87
C ARG A 202 -2.17 7.77 7.17
N GLN A 203 -2.26 7.42 8.45
CA GLN A 203 -2.99 6.25 8.90
C GLN A 203 -4.48 6.48 8.68
N ILE A 204 -5.13 5.54 8.01
CA ILE A 204 -6.59 5.51 7.85
C ILE A 204 -7.23 4.42 8.71
N TRP A 205 -6.44 3.48 9.23
CA TRP A 205 -6.93 2.45 10.14
C TRP A 205 -5.84 1.93 11.09
N PRO A 206 -6.16 1.65 12.37
CA PRO A 206 -7.36 2.12 13.04
C PRO A 206 -7.40 3.65 13.05
N GLU A 207 -8.59 4.23 13.06
CA GLU A 207 -8.73 5.66 13.26
C GLU A 207 -8.18 6.02 14.64
N THR A 208 -7.35 7.05 14.69
CA THR A 208 -6.77 7.57 15.93
C THR A 208 -7.04 9.07 15.99
N GLU A 209 -7.28 9.60 17.20
CA GLU A 209 -7.62 11.01 17.41
C GLU A 209 -6.61 11.98 16.80
N HIS A 210 -5.33 11.60 16.79
CA HIS A 210 -4.25 12.44 16.28
C HIS A 210 -3.73 12.03 14.90
N GLY A 211 -4.12 10.85 14.39
CA GLY A 211 -3.73 10.32 13.09
C GLY A 211 -2.22 10.08 12.96
N ASN A 212 -1.77 8.82 12.96
CA ASN A 212 -0.35 8.55 12.74
C ASN A 212 0.09 8.93 11.32
N VAL A 213 1.30 9.49 11.24
CA VAL A 213 1.92 9.90 9.98
C VAL A 213 3.25 9.17 9.80
N ILE A 214 3.50 8.70 8.58
CA ILE A 214 4.82 8.27 8.15
C ILE A 214 5.50 9.45 7.47
N TYR A 215 6.65 9.87 7.96
CA TYR A 215 7.42 10.97 7.39
C TYR A 215 8.91 10.67 7.39
N LYS A 216 9.68 11.42 6.62
CA LYS A 216 11.13 11.25 6.49
C LYS A 216 11.89 12.43 7.08
N GLU A 217 12.88 12.14 7.91
CA GLU A 217 13.75 13.14 8.55
C GLU A 217 15.15 12.54 8.76
N ASP A 218 16.21 13.30 8.48
CA ASP A 218 17.61 12.85 8.58
C ASP A 218 17.92 11.51 7.89
N GLY A 219 17.21 11.26 6.78
CA GLY A 219 17.30 10.05 5.99
C GLY A 219 16.62 8.83 6.61
N ARG A 220 15.93 8.93 7.75
CA ARG A 220 15.13 7.86 8.37
C ARG A 220 13.64 8.11 8.16
N TYR A 221 12.85 7.05 8.14
CA TYR A 221 11.41 7.15 8.26
C TYR A 221 10.99 7.06 9.72
N TYR A 222 9.94 7.78 10.07
CA TYR A 222 9.31 7.80 11.38
C TYR A 222 7.81 7.56 11.23
N ILE A 223 7.22 6.81 12.15
CA ILE A 223 5.79 6.61 12.31
C ILE A 223 5.40 7.22 13.65
N SER A 224 4.66 8.32 13.63
CA SER A 224 4.27 9.05 14.83
C SER A 224 3.01 9.89 14.60
N ASP A 225 2.25 10.10 15.67
CA ASP A 225 1.12 11.03 15.76
C ASP A 225 1.56 12.48 16.02
N ARG A 226 2.85 12.69 16.31
CA ARG A 226 3.43 14.01 16.56
C ARG A 226 4.68 14.20 15.71
N PRO A 227 4.52 14.46 14.40
CA PRO A 227 5.66 14.64 13.51
C PRO A 227 6.59 15.73 14.05
N ARG A 228 7.90 15.46 14.06
CA ARG A 228 8.98 16.37 14.50
C ARG A 228 9.02 16.69 16.00
N SER A 229 8.23 16.01 16.84
CA SER A 229 8.36 16.11 18.29
C SER A 229 9.24 14.97 18.82
N THR A 230 10.40 15.31 19.36
CA THR A 230 11.40 14.34 19.86
C THR A 230 11.24 14.01 21.35
N VAL A 231 10.38 14.72 22.08
CA VAL A 231 10.31 14.66 23.54
C VAL A 231 9.14 13.80 24.01
N GLY A 232 9.45 12.65 24.62
CA GLY A 232 8.49 11.86 25.41
C GLY A 232 7.42 11.10 24.62
N HIS A 233 7.58 10.92 23.31
CA HIS A 233 6.58 10.24 22.47
C HIS A 233 6.95 8.80 22.13
N LEU A 234 5.93 8.02 21.78
CA LEU A 234 6.05 6.67 21.26
C LEU A 234 6.06 6.72 19.73
N GLY A 235 6.95 5.98 19.10
CA GLY A 235 6.91 5.81 17.66
C GLY A 235 7.79 4.70 17.14
N ILE A 236 7.87 4.61 15.82
CA ILE A 236 8.68 3.61 15.12
C ILE A 236 9.56 4.31 14.09
N PHE A 237 10.87 4.09 14.12
CA PHE A 237 11.81 4.66 13.16
C PHE A 237 12.53 3.57 12.38
N SER A 238 12.90 3.87 11.14
CA SER A 238 13.76 3.01 10.33
C SER A 238 15.23 3.37 10.47
N ASP A 239 16.12 2.48 10.06
CA ASP A 239 17.48 2.88 9.71
C ASP A 239 17.46 3.83 8.50
N ARG A 240 18.60 4.48 8.19
CA ARG A 240 18.68 5.43 7.08
C ARG A 240 18.40 4.75 5.74
N THR A 241 17.52 5.33 4.92
CA THR A 241 17.16 4.86 3.58
C THR A 241 16.95 6.01 2.59
N ARG A 242 17.18 5.75 1.30
CA ARG A 242 16.96 6.72 0.22
C ARG A 242 15.65 6.52 -0.54
N GLY A 243 15.02 5.36 -0.41
CA GLY A 243 13.76 5.02 -1.08
C GLY A 243 12.53 5.28 -0.21
N CYS A 244 11.45 4.56 -0.53
CA CYS A 244 10.14 4.63 0.12
C CYS A 244 10.09 3.90 1.46
N PRO A 245 9.07 4.14 2.31
CA PRO A 245 8.98 3.49 3.62
C PRO A 245 8.97 1.96 3.55
N SER A 246 8.31 1.37 2.54
CA SER A 246 8.26 -0.08 2.32
C SER A 246 9.63 -0.72 2.06
N GLU A 247 10.63 0.07 1.66
CA GLU A 247 11.99 -0.40 1.38
C GLU A 247 12.93 -0.19 2.57
N ALA A 248 12.50 0.57 3.57
CA ALA A 248 13.30 0.85 4.75
C ALA A 248 13.49 -0.41 5.60
N LYS A 249 14.65 -0.52 6.26
CA LYS A 249 15.03 -1.66 7.09
C LYS A 249 15.35 -1.21 8.51
N GLY A 250 15.56 -2.20 9.39
CA GLY A 250 16.00 -1.96 10.76
C GLY A 250 15.01 -1.11 11.55
N TRP A 251 13.72 -1.37 11.32
CA TRP A 251 12.66 -0.70 12.03
C TRP A 251 12.73 -1.00 13.52
N LYS A 252 12.70 0.06 14.33
CA LYS A 252 12.83 0.02 15.78
C LYS A 252 11.76 0.90 16.38
N SER A 253 11.20 0.44 17.48
CA SER A 253 10.27 1.18 18.29
C SER A 253 11.03 1.99 19.32
N TRP A 254 10.65 3.23 19.54
CA TRP A 254 11.16 4.02 20.66
C TRP A 254 10.04 4.35 21.64
N ILE A 255 10.37 4.31 22.92
CA ILE A 255 9.47 4.55 24.04
C ILE A 255 10.16 5.57 24.95
N GLY A 256 9.82 6.85 24.81
CA GLY A 256 10.49 7.92 25.55
C GLY A 256 11.95 8.11 25.12
N PHE A 257 12.78 8.65 26.01
CA PHE A 257 14.14 9.11 25.70
C PHE A 257 15.18 7.98 25.57
N ASP A 258 15.07 6.91 26.37
CA ASP A 258 16.19 5.97 26.53
C ASP A 258 15.87 4.52 26.16
N LYS A 259 14.61 4.21 25.83
CA LYS A 259 14.19 2.82 25.58
C LYS A 259 13.86 2.59 24.11
N VAL A 260 14.76 1.91 23.42
CA VAL A 260 14.55 1.39 22.06
C VAL A 260 14.26 -0.09 22.14
N ILE A 261 13.12 -0.51 21.57
CA ILE A 261 12.71 -1.91 21.46
C ILE A 261 12.74 -2.29 19.98
N THR A 262 13.33 -3.44 19.67
CA THR A 262 13.24 -4.00 18.32
C THR A 262 12.04 -4.94 18.27
N ASP A 263 11.13 -4.73 17.30
CA ASP A 263 10.03 -5.66 17.02
C ASP A 263 10.47 -6.60 15.89
N SER A 264 10.75 -7.85 16.24
CA SER A 264 11.18 -8.88 15.28
C SER A 264 10.12 -9.25 14.26
N GLU A 265 8.84 -8.97 14.53
CA GLU A 265 7.72 -9.23 13.64
C GLU A 265 7.32 -8.01 12.81
N PHE A 266 8.04 -6.89 12.95
CA PHE A 266 7.73 -5.67 12.22
C PHE A 266 7.82 -5.88 10.71
N LYS A 267 6.73 -5.56 10.00
CA LYS A 267 6.61 -5.71 8.56
C LYS A 267 5.80 -4.59 7.95
N ILE A 268 6.36 -3.95 6.93
CA ILE A 268 5.63 -3.06 6.02
C ILE A 268 5.38 -3.81 4.72
N SER A 269 4.13 -3.86 4.28
CA SER A 269 3.76 -4.38 2.96
C SER A 269 3.23 -3.24 2.10
N CYS A 270 3.59 -3.27 0.83
CA CYS A 270 3.28 -2.25 -0.17
C CYS A 270 2.19 -2.73 -1.10
N PHE A 271 1.22 -1.87 -1.40
CA PHE A 271 0.15 -2.14 -2.36
C PHE A 271 0.04 -0.96 -3.34
N SER A 272 -0.07 -1.30 -4.63
CA SER A 272 -0.17 -0.36 -5.75
C SER A 272 -1.27 -0.82 -6.70
N GLY A 273 -2.19 0.09 -7.09
CA GLY A 273 -3.24 -0.17 -8.08
C GLY A 273 -4.59 -0.65 -7.53
N ASP A 274 -5.45 -1.14 -8.43
CA ASP A 274 -6.88 -1.51 -8.23
C ASP A 274 -7.15 -2.63 -7.21
N SER A 275 -6.12 -3.14 -6.54
CA SER A 275 -6.23 -3.98 -5.33
C SER A 275 -6.73 -3.22 -4.08
N LYS A 276 -7.47 -2.11 -4.27
CA LYS A 276 -8.04 -1.26 -3.22
C LYS A 276 -9.02 -2.01 -2.31
N CYS A 277 -9.54 -3.15 -2.78
CA CYS A 277 -10.53 -3.94 -2.07
C CYS A 277 -9.95 -5.00 -1.10
N ILE A 278 -8.63 -5.04 -0.87
CA ILE A 278 -8.06 -6.15 -0.09
C ILE A 278 -7.23 -5.67 1.11
N HIS A 279 -7.55 -6.27 2.27
CA HIS A 279 -6.66 -6.64 3.39
C HIS A 279 -6.86 -5.98 4.77
N ALA A 280 -8.00 -5.34 5.07
CA ALA A 280 -8.40 -5.16 6.47
C ALA A 280 -8.63 -6.53 7.15
N HIS A 281 -9.31 -7.45 6.46
CA HIS A 281 -9.53 -8.82 6.95
C HIS A 281 -8.23 -9.58 7.26
N ASP A 282 -7.16 -9.35 6.50
CA ASP A 282 -5.86 -9.97 6.75
C ASP A 282 -5.11 -9.38 7.94
N PHE A 283 -5.49 -8.21 8.43
CA PHE A 283 -5.03 -7.69 9.72
C PHE A 283 -5.66 -8.43 10.90
N CYS A 284 -6.87 -8.94 10.71
CA CYS A 284 -7.74 -9.45 11.77
C CYS A 284 -7.58 -10.94 12.08
N LYS A 285 -6.65 -11.64 11.42
CA LYS A 285 -6.46 -13.09 11.58
C LYS A 285 -5.81 -13.50 12.92
N SER A 286 -5.15 -12.58 13.66
CA SER A 286 -4.61 -12.90 14.99
C SER A 286 -5.64 -12.64 16.10
N ARG A 287 -5.68 -13.52 17.12
CA ARG A 287 -6.60 -13.40 18.28
C ARG A 287 -6.48 -12.06 19.02
N GLU A 288 -5.29 -11.48 19.08
CA GLU A 288 -5.07 -10.18 19.73
C GLU A 288 -5.68 -9.01 18.93
N ASN A 289 -5.67 -9.09 17.60
CA ASN A 289 -6.23 -8.07 16.72
C ASN A 289 -7.75 -8.19 16.54
N GLN A 290 -8.37 -9.30 16.93
CA GLN A 290 -9.83 -9.48 16.84
C GLN A 290 -10.62 -8.43 17.63
N LYS A 291 -10.08 -7.90 18.74
CA LYS A 291 -10.73 -6.83 19.49
C LYS A 291 -10.73 -5.50 18.73
N LEU A 292 -9.65 -5.19 18.01
CA LEU A 292 -9.55 -3.99 17.15
C LEU A 292 -10.44 -4.11 15.90
N CYS A 293 -10.64 -5.34 15.42
CA CYS A 293 -11.41 -5.63 14.22
C CYS A 293 -12.91 -5.88 14.44
N LYS A 294 -13.37 -5.96 15.69
CA LYS A 294 -14.77 -6.33 16.02
C LYS A 294 -15.82 -5.37 15.46
N ASN A 295 -15.43 -4.14 15.11
CA ASN A 295 -16.33 -3.07 14.69
C ASN A 295 -16.11 -2.59 13.23
N SER A 296 -15.27 -3.26 12.44
CA SER A 296 -14.89 -2.77 11.11
C SER A 296 -15.48 -3.67 10.02
N ILE A 297 -16.75 -3.45 9.67
CA ILE A 297 -17.33 -3.99 8.44
C ILE A 297 -16.86 -3.05 7.32
N PHE A 298 -15.94 -3.52 6.48
CA PHE A 298 -15.59 -2.84 5.24
C PHE A 298 -16.42 -3.47 4.12
N GLN A 299 -17.43 -2.76 3.61
CA GLN A 299 -18.14 -3.20 2.42
C GLN A 299 -17.37 -2.74 1.18
N CYS A 300 -16.89 -3.71 0.39
CA CYS A 300 -16.45 -3.42 -0.97
C CYS A 300 -17.68 -3.45 -1.89
N GLN A 301 -17.81 -2.45 -2.77
CA GLN A 301 -18.77 -2.44 -3.88
C GLN A 301 -18.41 -3.48 -4.95
#